data_AF-A0AAV9BMB7-F1
#
_entry.id   AF-A0AAV9BMB7-F1
#
_cell.length_a   1.000
_cell.length_b   1.000
_cell.length_c   1.000
_cell.angle_alpha   90.00
_cell.angle_beta   90.00
_cell.angle_gamma   90.00
#
_symmetry.space_group_name_H-M   'P 1'
#
loop_
_entity.id
_entity.type
_entity.pdbx_description
1 polymer ?
#
loop_
_entity_poly.entity_id
_entity_poly.type
_entity_poly.pdbx_seq_one_letter_code
_entity_poly.pdbx_strand_id
1 'polypeptide(L)'
;MQIKACPSVVTPTGLVEKIIRCYTDELLRLHKNQMESDENKMKNSEEVKKKKKGRKRKINIEYIEDKQSRHVAFTKRRKTIFKKAEDMIKEYEGSEIAVIFSSEAEKLYDYCSSSLENVIARYVEDMKTRGVAARDDDTKDDQ
;
A
#
# COMPACT_ATOMS: atom_id res chain seq x y z
N MET A 1 -16.01 -34.41 18.98
CA MET A 1 -16.25 -33.58 17.79
C MET A 1 -14.95 -32.85 17.49
N GLN A 2 -14.16 -33.29 16.51
CA GLN A 2 -12.90 -32.61 16.18
C GLN A 2 -13.21 -31.37 15.34
N ILE A 3 -12.99 -30.20 15.91
CA ILE A 3 -13.04 -28.94 15.18
C ILE A 3 -11.73 -28.85 14.39
N LYS A 4 -11.79 -29.11 13.08
CA LYS A 4 -10.69 -28.82 12.16
C LYS A 4 -10.44 -27.32 12.15
N ALA A 5 -9.23 -26.89 12.51
CA ALA A 5 -8.78 -25.52 12.34
C ALA A 5 -8.66 -25.21 10.83
N CYS A 6 -9.37 -24.18 10.36
CA CYS A 6 -9.24 -23.64 9.02
C CYS A 6 -7.92 -22.85 8.90
N PRO A 7 -7.02 -23.16 7.94
CA PRO A 7 -5.77 -22.44 7.78
C PRO A 7 -5.94 -21.27 6.83
N SER A 8 -6.54 -20.16 7.27
CA SER A 8 -6.38 -18.85 6.62
C SER A 8 -7.11 -17.74 7.37
N VAL A 9 -6.78 -17.52 8.64
CA VAL A 9 -7.09 -16.23 9.27
C VAL A 9 -5.88 -15.35 8.98
N VAL A 10 -5.92 -14.60 7.89
CA VAL A 10 -4.93 -13.54 7.64
C VAL A 10 -5.19 -12.48 8.71
N THR A 11 -4.43 -12.56 9.79
CA THR A 11 -4.46 -11.54 10.83
C THR A 11 -3.98 -10.21 10.22
N PRO A 12 -4.58 -9.06 10.58
CA PRO A 12 -4.16 -7.76 10.05
C PRO A 12 -2.67 -7.45 10.29
N THR A 13 -2.05 -8.12 11.29
CA THR A 13 -0.61 -8.10 11.55
C THR A 13 0.24 -8.65 10.41
N GLY A 14 -0.18 -9.75 9.76
CA GLY A 14 0.63 -10.39 8.71
C GLY A 14 0.71 -9.60 7.40
N LEU A 15 -0.26 -8.72 7.13
CA LEU A 15 -0.20 -7.81 5.99
C LEU A 15 0.71 -6.62 6.26
N VAL A 16 0.63 -6.04 7.46
CA VAL A 16 1.52 -4.96 7.90
C VAL A 16 2.97 -5.44 7.97
N GLU A 17 3.20 -6.64 8.49
CA GLU A 17 4.54 -7.24 8.57
C GLU A 17 5.11 -7.56 7.18
N LYS A 18 4.30 -8.00 6.22
CA LYS A 18 4.70 -8.13 4.81
C LYS A 18 5.01 -6.78 4.15
N ILE A 19 4.24 -5.74 4.45
CA ILE A 19 4.50 -4.38 3.96
C ILE A 19 5.81 -3.84 4.55
N ILE A 20 6.02 -3.98 5.86
CA ILE A 20 7.26 -3.56 6.55
C ILE A 20 8.46 -4.33 5.99
N ARG A 21 8.37 -5.66 5.85
CA ARG A 21 9.45 -6.49 5.30
C ARG A 21 9.80 -6.10 3.87
N CYS A 22 8.79 -5.84 3.03
CA CYS A 22 9.01 -5.36 1.67
C CYS A 22 9.64 -3.97 1.65
N TYR A 23 9.27 -3.09 2.58
CA TYR A 23 9.85 -1.75 2.72
C TYR A 23 11.31 -1.80 3.16
N THR A 24 11.67 -2.68 4.10
CA THR A 24 13.06 -2.89 4.54
C THR A 24 13.93 -3.52 3.45
N ASP A 25 13.39 -4.45 2.65
CA ASP A 25 14.11 -5.07 1.52
C ASP A 25 14.36 -4.05 0.38
N GLU A 26 13.43 -3.10 0.17
CA GLU A 26 13.60 -2.01 -0.79
C GLU A 26 14.61 -0.94 -0.31
N LEU A 27 14.60 -0.58 0.98
CA LEU A 27 15.60 0.32 1.58
C LEU A 27 17.04 -0.23 1.50
N LEU A 28 17.21 -1.55 1.63
CA LEU A 28 18.51 -2.22 1.42
C LEU A 28 18.91 -2.26 -0.06
N ARG A 29 17.95 -2.39 -0.99
CA ARG A 29 18.20 -2.32 -2.44
C ARG A 29 18.57 -0.90 -2.91
N LEU A 30 17.98 0.13 -2.30
CA LEU A 30 18.26 1.54 -2.63
C LEU A 30 19.69 1.95 -2.26
N HIS A 31 20.22 1.48 -1.11
CA HIS A 31 21.62 1.69 -0.73
C HIS A 31 22.62 1.05 -1.70
N LYS A 32 22.23 0.02 -2.45
CA LYS A 32 23.11 -0.68 -3.41
C LYS A 32 23.10 -0.06 -4.81
N ASN A 33 22.06 0.70 -5.15
CA ASN A 33 21.87 1.30 -6.49
C ASN A 33 22.19 2.81 -6.53
N GLN A 34 22.63 3.39 -5.42
CA GLN A 34 22.92 4.83 -5.29
C GLN A 34 24.19 5.29 -6.04
N MET A 35 24.79 4.42 -6.88
CA MET A 35 25.91 4.77 -7.75
C MET A 35 25.66 4.57 -9.25
N GLU A 36 24.45 4.18 -9.72
CA GLU A 36 24.28 3.84 -11.16
C GLU A 36 23.00 4.30 -11.89
N SER A 37 22.00 4.92 -11.26
CA SER A 37 20.71 5.14 -11.96
C SER A 37 20.18 6.58 -12.09
N ASP A 38 20.97 7.60 -11.75
CA ASP A 38 20.54 8.99 -11.92
C ASP A 38 20.58 9.49 -13.39
N GLU A 39 21.17 8.73 -14.33
CA GLU A 39 21.23 9.12 -15.76
C GLU A 39 20.07 8.62 -16.64
N ASN A 40 19.32 7.59 -16.26
CA ASN A 40 18.20 7.10 -17.10
C ASN A 40 16.88 7.87 -16.89
N LYS A 41 16.96 8.99 -16.17
CA LYS A 41 15.88 9.91 -15.82
C LYS A 41 15.38 10.77 -17.00
N MET A 42 15.92 10.64 -18.23
CA MET A 42 15.56 11.56 -19.33
C MET A 42 15.37 10.96 -20.75
N LYS A 43 15.24 9.62 -20.95
CA LYS A 43 15.07 9.07 -22.31
C LYS A 43 13.99 7.99 -22.43
N ASN A 44 12.73 8.35 -22.21
CA ASN A 44 11.61 7.87 -23.05
C ASN A 44 10.29 8.56 -22.66
N SER A 45 10.22 9.88 -22.83
CA SER A 45 8.96 10.63 -22.71
C SER A 45 8.61 11.44 -23.96
N GLU A 46 9.24 11.18 -25.10
CA GLU A 46 8.87 11.78 -26.38
C GLU A 46 8.40 10.72 -27.36
N GLU A 47 7.19 10.20 -27.12
CA GLU A 47 6.26 9.87 -28.20
C GLU A 47 4.85 9.72 -27.62
N VAL A 48 4.30 10.82 -27.08
CA VAL A 48 2.86 10.85 -26.78
C VAL A 48 2.11 11.06 -28.09
N LYS A 49 1.91 9.98 -28.84
CA LYS A 49 0.88 9.93 -29.89
C LYS A 49 -0.43 10.35 -29.23
N LYS A 50 -1.00 11.49 -29.64
CA LYS A 50 -2.34 11.95 -29.23
C LYS A 50 -3.37 10.88 -29.59
N LYS A 51 -3.62 9.93 -28.69
CA LYS A 51 -4.69 8.94 -28.85
C LYS A 51 -6.03 9.68 -28.70
N LYS A 52 -6.90 9.50 -29.69
CA LYS A 52 -8.29 10.00 -29.71
C LYS A 52 -8.94 9.65 -28.36
N LYS A 53 -9.64 10.61 -27.74
CA LYS A 53 -10.40 10.40 -26.49
C LYS A 53 -11.52 9.40 -26.76
N GLY A 54 -11.24 8.11 -26.57
CA GLY A 54 -12.28 7.09 -26.47
C GLY A 54 -13.13 7.34 -25.22
N ARG A 55 -14.43 7.05 -25.31
CA ARG A 55 -15.34 7.07 -24.16
C ARG A 55 -14.80 6.13 -23.07
N LYS A 56 -14.76 6.59 -21.81
CA LYS A 56 -14.45 5.72 -20.67
C LYS A 56 -15.50 4.60 -20.65
N ARG A 57 -15.03 3.35 -20.78
CA ARG A 57 -15.89 2.17 -20.65
C ARG A 57 -16.00 1.79 -19.18
N LYS A 58 -17.19 1.35 -18.76
CA LYS A 58 -17.37 0.71 -17.45
C LYS A 58 -16.67 -0.65 -17.50
N ILE A 59 -15.96 -0.99 -16.44
CA ILE A 59 -15.29 -2.27 -16.24
C ILE A 59 -15.66 -2.80 -14.85
N ASN A 60 -15.64 -4.11 -14.67
CA ASN A 60 -15.89 -4.74 -13.37
C ASN A 60 -14.71 -4.49 -12.41
N ILE A 61 -14.96 -4.59 -11.10
CA ILE A 61 -13.93 -4.51 -10.06
C ILE A 61 -13.43 -5.93 -9.78
N GLU A 62 -12.70 -6.46 -10.76
CA GLU A 62 -12.05 -7.76 -10.73
C GLU A 62 -10.61 -7.65 -11.27
N TYR A 63 -9.85 -8.73 -11.19
CA TYR A 63 -8.50 -8.77 -11.74
C TYR A 63 -8.54 -8.59 -13.26
N ILE A 64 -7.70 -7.69 -13.79
CA ILE A 64 -7.63 -7.42 -15.23
C ILE A 64 -6.62 -8.39 -15.83
N GLU A 65 -7.05 -9.37 -16.62
CA GLU A 65 -6.15 -10.40 -17.15
C GLU A 65 -5.09 -9.86 -18.12
N ASP A 66 -5.47 -8.94 -19.01
CA ASP A 66 -4.54 -8.34 -19.97
C ASP A 66 -3.47 -7.50 -19.27
N LYS A 67 -2.20 -7.93 -19.38
CA LYS A 67 -1.05 -7.31 -18.73
C LYS A 67 -0.88 -5.84 -19.07
N GLN A 68 -1.09 -5.46 -20.34
CA GLN A 68 -0.93 -4.06 -20.77
C GLN A 68 -2.03 -3.17 -20.17
N SER A 69 -3.29 -3.60 -20.28
CA SER A 69 -4.43 -2.90 -19.69
C SER A 69 -4.32 -2.80 -18.17
N ARG A 70 -3.84 -3.85 -17.50
CA ARG A 70 -3.58 -3.88 -16.06
C ARG A 70 -2.49 -2.90 -15.66
N HIS A 71 -1.36 -2.86 -16.36
CA HIS A 71 -0.28 -1.89 -16.11
C HIS A 71 -0.73 -0.44 -16.30
N VAL A 72 -1.50 -0.16 -17.36
CA VAL A 72 -2.08 1.16 -17.61
C VAL A 72 -3.10 1.53 -16.53
N ALA A 73 -3.95 0.59 -16.14
CA ALA A 73 -4.95 0.79 -15.08
C ALA A 73 -4.27 1.07 -13.73
N PHE A 74 -3.25 0.30 -13.36
CA PHE A 74 -2.44 0.52 -12.16
C PHE A 74 -1.86 1.93 -12.14
N THR A 75 -1.13 2.32 -13.21
CA THR A 75 -0.49 3.63 -13.29
C THR A 75 -1.50 4.77 -13.16
N LYS A 76 -2.65 4.67 -13.83
CA LYS A 76 -3.70 5.68 -13.77
C LYS A 76 -4.40 5.71 -12.41
N ARG A 77 -4.83 4.55 -11.90
CA ARG A 77 -5.55 4.44 -10.60
C ARG A 77 -4.68 4.91 -9.45
N ARG A 78 -3.41 4.47 -9.41
CA ARG A 78 -2.42 4.93 -8.43
C ARG A 78 -2.32 6.45 -8.42
N LYS A 79 -2.11 7.07 -9.59
CA LYS A 79 -2.05 8.54 -9.71
C LYS A 79 -3.32 9.22 -9.24
N THR A 80 -4.49 8.69 -9.59
CA THR A 80 -5.76 9.28 -9.15
C THR A 80 -6.01 9.12 -7.64
N ILE A 81 -5.57 8.02 -7.03
CA ILE A 81 -5.71 7.79 -5.59
C ILE A 81 -4.76 8.72 -4.83
N PHE A 82 -3.50 8.87 -5.27
CA PHE A 82 -2.58 9.85 -4.70
C PHE A 82 -3.14 11.26 -4.78
N LYS A 83 -3.75 11.62 -5.91
CA LYS A 83 -4.37 12.94 -6.05
C LYS A 83 -5.51 13.15 -5.06
N LYS A 84 -6.36 12.14 -4.87
CA LYS A 84 -7.42 12.18 -3.86
C LYS A 84 -6.87 12.31 -2.43
N ALA A 85 -5.80 11.57 -2.11
CA ALA A 85 -5.17 11.67 -0.79
C ALA A 85 -4.63 13.08 -0.53
N GLU A 86 -4.02 13.70 -1.53
CA GLU A 86 -3.56 15.10 -1.47
C GLU A 86 -4.72 16.08 -1.25
N ASP A 87 -5.83 15.87 -1.96
CA ASP A 87 -7.02 16.72 -1.82
C ASP A 87 -7.67 16.53 -0.44
N MET A 88 -7.67 15.32 0.13
CA MET A 88 -8.15 15.05 1.49
C MET A 88 -7.32 15.78 2.56
N ILE A 89 -5.98 15.78 2.46
CA ILE A 89 -5.13 16.50 3.42
C ILE A 89 -5.40 18.01 3.40
N LYS A 90 -5.73 18.56 2.22
CA LYS A 90 -6.06 19.99 2.09
C LYS A 90 -7.42 20.35 2.69
N GLU A 91 -8.39 19.46 2.58
CA GLU A 91 -9.75 19.68 3.10
C GLU A 91 -9.82 19.49 4.62
N TYR A 92 -9.03 18.55 5.16
CA TYR A 92 -9.08 18.17 6.56
C TYR A 92 -7.77 18.50 7.29
N GLU A 93 -7.71 19.71 7.85
CA GLU A 93 -6.60 20.14 8.71
C GLU A 93 -6.43 19.18 9.90
N GLY A 94 -5.18 18.79 10.18
CA GLY A 94 -4.83 17.86 11.28
C GLY A 94 -4.94 16.37 10.94
N SER A 95 -5.33 16.01 9.72
CA SER A 95 -5.31 14.61 9.26
C SER A 95 -3.94 14.24 8.70
N GLU A 96 -3.50 13.00 8.93
CA GLU A 96 -2.34 12.43 8.27
C GLU A 96 -2.74 11.18 7.46
N ILE A 97 -2.21 11.08 6.25
CA ILE A 97 -2.55 10.01 5.30
C ILE A 97 -1.27 9.43 4.73
N ALA A 98 -1.19 8.10 4.76
CA ALA A 98 -0.20 7.32 4.03
C ALA A 98 -0.91 6.33 3.10
N VAL A 99 -0.48 6.26 1.84
CA VAL A 99 -0.98 5.32 0.83
C VAL A 99 0.21 4.60 0.22
N ILE A 100 0.21 3.27 0.27
CA ILE A 100 1.30 2.43 -0.25
C ILE A 100 0.73 1.46 -1.28
N PHE A 101 1.40 1.34 -2.43
CA PHE A 101 1.10 0.37 -3.47
C PHE A 101 2.31 -0.49 -3.78
N SER A 102 2.13 -1.81 -3.80
CA SER A 102 3.09 -2.72 -4.42
C SER A 102 2.68 -3.02 -5.86
N SER A 103 3.65 -3.04 -6.78
CA SER A 103 3.44 -3.51 -8.14
C SER A 103 3.73 -5.01 -8.29
N GLU A 104 3.30 -5.60 -9.40
CA GLU A 104 3.69 -6.98 -9.79
C GLU A 104 5.21 -7.15 -9.98
N ALA A 105 5.95 -6.04 -10.14
CA ALA A 105 7.41 -6.03 -10.25
C ALA A 105 8.10 -5.77 -8.90
N GLU A 106 7.38 -5.93 -7.78
CA GLU A 106 7.88 -5.71 -6.41
C GLU A 106 8.40 -4.29 -6.12
N LYS A 107 8.11 -3.34 -7.00
CA LYS A 107 8.40 -1.93 -6.77
C LYS A 107 7.30 -1.31 -5.93
N LEU A 108 7.67 -0.60 -4.86
CA LEU A 108 6.71 0.15 -4.06
C LEU A 108 6.54 1.57 -4.62
N TYR A 109 5.35 2.10 -4.36
CA TYR A 109 5.00 3.47 -4.64
C TYR A 109 4.16 3.98 -3.48
N ASP A 110 4.61 5.06 -2.88
CA ASP A 110 3.96 5.63 -1.71
C ASP A 110 3.63 7.11 -1.90
N TYR A 111 2.64 7.55 -1.14
CA TYR A 111 2.34 8.94 -0.87
C TYR A 111 2.14 9.09 0.62
N CYS A 112 2.81 10.07 1.22
CA CYS A 112 2.66 10.41 2.63
C CYS A 112 2.46 11.92 2.77
N SER A 113 1.61 12.35 3.70
CA SER A 113 1.41 13.75 4.03
C SER A 113 2.62 14.39 4.74
N SER A 114 3.36 13.61 5.51
CA SER A 114 4.53 14.08 6.28
C SER A 114 5.74 13.17 6.01
N SER A 115 6.09 12.28 6.94
CA SER A 115 7.12 11.26 6.77
C SER A 115 6.48 9.89 6.89
N LEU A 116 6.76 8.99 5.93
CA LEU A 116 6.20 7.64 5.97
C LEU A 116 6.64 6.89 7.24
N GLU A 117 7.89 7.05 7.65
CA GLU A 117 8.43 6.46 8.88
C GLU A 117 7.63 6.91 10.11
N ASN A 118 7.31 8.21 10.20
CA ASN A 118 6.56 8.75 11.33
C ASN A 118 5.12 8.23 11.37
N VAL A 119 4.45 8.20 10.20
CA VAL A 119 3.06 7.71 10.12
C VAL A 119 3.00 6.21 10.45
N ILE A 120 3.96 5.42 9.96
CA ILE A 120 4.06 3.99 10.29
C ILE A 120 4.39 3.79 11.76
N ALA A 121 5.37 4.53 12.31
CA ALA A 121 5.75 4.43 13.72
C ALA A 121 4.56 4.71 14.63
N ARG A 122 3.82 5.81 14.41
CA ARG A 122 2.61 6.12 15.17
C ARG A 122 1.54 5.05 14.98
N TYR A 123 1.32 4.56 13.77
CA TYR A 123 0.36 3.49 13.54
C TYR A 123 0.70 2.22 14.33
N VAL A 124 2.00 1.85 14.39
CA VAL A 124 2.47 0.69 15.15
C VAL A 124 2.34 0.91 16.66
N GLU A 125 2.65 2.12 17.15
CA GLU A 125 2.45 2.48 18.57
C GLU A 125 0.96 2.44 18.95
N ASP A 126 0.09 3.02 18.12
CA ASP A 126 -1.36 2.97 18.29
C ASP A 126 -1.89 1.54 18.31
N MET A 127 -1.33 0.64 17.49
CA MET A 127 -1.71 -0.77 17.49
C MET A 127 -1.29 -1.48 18.78
N LYS A 128 -0.17 -1.10 19.39
CA LYS A 128 0.28 -1.63 20.68
C LYS A 128 -0.62 -1.13 21.82
N THR A 129 -0.99 0.14 21.82
CA THR A 129 -1.83 0.74 22.87
C THR A 129 -3.29 0.29 22.78
N ARG A 130 -3.83 0.12 21.55
CA ARG A 130 -5.16 -0.48 21.32
C ARG A 130 -5.20 -2.00 21.58
N GLY A 131 -4.05 -2.61 21.83
CA GLY A 131 -3.85 -4.04 22.10
C GLY A 131 -3.69 -4.42 23.58
N VAL A 132 -4.06 -3.57 24.53
CA VAL A 132 -4.21 -3.94 25.97
C VAL A 132 -5.61 -3.54 26.46
N ALA A 133 -6.62 -4.15 25.87
CA ALA A 133 -7.77 -4.63 26.62
C ALA A 133 -7.81 -6.13 26.35
N ALA A 134 -6.92 -6.85 27.04
CA ALA A 134 -7.09 -8.27 27.23
C ALA A 134 -8.53 -8.48 27.72
N ARG A 135 -9.31 -9.25 26.97
CA ARG A 135 -10.54 -9.82 27.51
C ARG A 135 -10.07 -10.89 28.50
N ASP A 136 -9.93 -10.51 29.75
CA ASP A 136 -9.87 -11.47 30.85
C ASP A 136 -11.26 -12.13 30.90
N ASP A 137 -11.36 -13.30 30.27
CA ASP A 137 -12.53 -14.17 30.39
C ASP A 137 -12.38 -14.90 31.73
N ASP A 138 -12.93 -14.29 32.78
CA ASP A 138 -13.09 -14.89 34.12
C ASP A 138 -14.01 -16.13 34.00
N THR A 139 -13.47 -17.25 33.56
CA THR A 139 -14.10 -18.56 33.82
C THR A 139 -13.78 -18.90 35.27
N LYS A 140 -14.67 -18.51 36.18
CA LYS A 140 -14.70 -19.07 37.53
C LYS A 140 -15.15 -20.53 37.42
N ASP A 141 -14.20 -21.44 37.48
CA ASP A 141 -14.46 -22.82 37.86
C ASP A 141 -14.85 -22.82 39.34
N ASP A 142 -16.15 -22.80 39.61
CA ASP A 142 -16.70 -23.20 40.91
C ASP A 142 -16.93 -24.73 40.91
N GLN A 143 -16.55 -25.32 42.04
CA GLN A 143 -16.40 -26.74 42.38
C GLN A 143 -17.57 -27.67 42.04
#